data_AF-A0A8X6FEI2-F1
#
_entry.id   AF-A0A8X6FEI2-F1
#
_cell.length_a   1.000
_cell.length_b   1.000
_cell.length_c   1.000
_cell.angle_alpha   90.00
_cell.angle_beta   90.00
_cell.angle_gamma   90.00
#
_symmetry.space_group_name_H-M   'P 1'
#
loop_
_entity.id
_entity.type
_entity.pdbx_description
1 polymer ?
#
loop_
_entity_poly.entity_id
_entity_poly.type
_entity_poly.pdbx_seq_one_letter_code
_entity_poly.pdbx_strand_id
1 'polypeptide(L)'
;VEIRGGKPTFCRKYKYVGYSWPTVNEDTQEALLTALQLLENNEIQLVQLYYEPVDFYGHKFGPNSIERKKAVKDIDSLLDLAQREMASRGLLDKVNMVVLSDHGMTSTDSRGLSVINLNQLIDMADIRYMVYYGATSMLLPHDGKLEK
;
A
#
# COMPACT_ATOMS: atom_id res chain seq x y z
N VAL A 1 -16.86 2.16 3.68
CA VAL A 1 -17.12 0.86 3.03
C VAL A 1 -17.95 0.03 3.99
N GLU A 2 -19.04 -0.57 3.52
CA GLU A 2 -19.84 -1.50 4.33
C GLU A 2 -19.57 -2.91 3.81
N ILE A 3 -19.20 -3.83 4.69
CA ILE A 3 -18.93 -5.23 4.35
C ILE A 3 -19.83 -6.07 5.24
N ARG A 4 -20.73 -6.86 4.62
CA ARG A 4 -21.70 -7.71 5.32
C ARG A 4 -22.52 -6.95 6.40
N GLY A 5 -22.94 -5.72 6.11
CA GLY A 5 -23.70 -4.90 7.06
C GLY A 5 -22.87 -4.14 8.09
N GLY A 6 -21.56 -4.41 8.18
CA GLY A 6 -20.65 -3.75 9.12
C GLY A 6 -19.90 -2.59 8.48
N LYS A 7 -19.73 -1.49 9.23
CA LYS A 7 -18.90 -0.35 8.83
C LYS A 7 -17.95 0.05 9.96
N PRO A 8 -16.77 0.62 9.66
CA PRO A 8 -15.93 1.24 10.68
C PRO A 8 -16.66 2.39 11.36
N THR A 9 -16.43 2.58 12.66
CA THR A 9 -16.93 3.74 13.42
C THR A 9 -16.44 5.04 12.79
N PHE A 10 -15.19 5.06 12.37
CA PHE A 10 -14.56 6.16 11.66
C PHE A 10 -13.80 5.63 10.44
N CYS A 11 -13.95 6.28 9.29
CA CYS A 11 -13.24 5.93 8.06
C CYS A 11 -13.00 7.21 7.25
N ARG A 12 -11.73 7.58 7.07
CA ARG A 12 -11.36 8.64 6.12
C ARG A 12 -11.49 8.08 4.71
N LYS A 13 -12.07 8.87 3.80
CA LYS A 13 -12.09 8.48 2.38
C LYS A 13 -10.65 8.49 1.87
N TYR A 14 -10.28 7.44 1.14
CA TYR A 14 -8.98 7.38 0.48
C TYR A 14 -8.83 8.58 -0.47
N LYS A 15 -7.70 9.26 -0.35
CA LYS A 15 -7.37 10.46 -1.13
C LYS A 15 -6.44 10.04 -2.26
N TYR A 16 -7.01 9.62 -3.39
CA TYR A 16 -6.22 9.37 -4.59
C TYR A 16 -5.90 10.69 -5.27
N VAL A 17 -4.62 11.06 -5.35
CA VAL A 17 -4.18 12.31 -5.97
C VAL A 17 -3.33 12.01 -7.20
N GLY A 18 -3.87 11.23 -8.15
CA GLY A 18 -3.38 11.08 -9.53
C GLY A 18 -1.90 10.69 -9.72
N TYR A 19 -0.99 11.63 -9.48
CA TYR A 19 0.45 11.54 -9.69
C TYR A 19 1.32 11.89 -8.47
N SER A 20 0.74 12.36 -7.36
CA SER A 20 1.46 12.62 -6.09
C SER A 20 0.47 13.00 -5.01
N TRP A 21 0.64 12.51 -3.79
CA TRP A 21 -0.04 13.01 -2.59
C TRP A 21 0.91 13.92 -1.81
N PRO A 22 0.91 15.25 -2.06
CA PRO A 22 1.99 16.11 -1.55
C PRO A 22 1.94 16.29 -0.04
N THR A 23 0.74 16.24 0.54
CA THR A 23 0.48 16.39 1.98
C THR A 23 0.45 15.06 2.73
N VAL A 24 0.98 13.98 2.16
CA VAL A 24 0.82 12.63 2.72
C VAL A 24 1.44 12.50 4.11
N ASN A 25 2.57 13.16 4.36
CA ASN A 25 3.23 13.10 5.66
C ASN A 25 2.42 13.86 6.72
N GLU A 26 1.93 15.05 6.38
CA GLU A 26 1.08 15.86 7.25
C GLU A 26 -0.27 15.19 7.52
N ASP A 27 -0.92 14.65 6.48
CA ASP A 27 -2.19 13.94 6.59
C ASP A 27 -2.02 12.65 7.42
N THR A 28 -0.89 11.96 7.28
CA THR A 28 -0.57 10.75 8.09
C THR A 28 -0.29 11.13 9.55
N GLN A 29 0.47 12.20 9.79
CA GLN A 29 0.72 12.70 11.14
C GLN A 29 -0.59 13.08 11.84
N GLU A 30 -1.47 13.82 11.17
CA GLU A 30 -2.75 14.23 11.71
C GLU A 30 -3.68 13.02 11.97
N ALA A 31 -3.68 12.03 11.07
CA ALA A 31 -4.39 10.77 11.29
C ALA A 31 -3.85 10.00 12.51
N LEU A 32 -2.53 9.97 12.69
CA LEU A 32 -1.86 9.28 13.77
C LEU A 32 -2.19 9.91 15.13
N LEU A 33 -2.07 11.24 15.24
CA LEU A 33 -2.40 11.95 16.47
C LEU A 33 -3.88 11.81 16.83
N THR A 34 -4.76 11.85 15.83
CA THR A 34 -6.20 11.61 16.02
C THR A 34 -6.46 10.19 16.53
N ALA A 35 -5.77 9.19 15.95
CA ALA A 35 -5.90 7.81 16.39
C ALA A 35 -5.49 7.61 17.86
N LEU A 36 -4.35 8.20 18.27
CA LEU A 36 -3.90 8.12 19.65
C LEU A 36 -4.90 8.77 20.61
N GLN A 37 -5.47 9.92 20.24
CA GLN A 37 -6.51 10.58 21.05
C GLN A 37 -7.75 9.71 21.23
N LEU A 38 -8.24 9.09 20.16
CA LEU A 38 -9.45 8.24 20.21
C LEU A 38 -9.20 6.95 21.00
N LEU A 39 -7.99 6.38 20.92
CA LEU A 39 -7.58 5.24 21.73
C LEU A 39 -7.49 5.62 23.22
N GLU A 40 -6.88 6.78 23.52
CA GLU A 40 -6.76 7.32 24.88
C GLU A 40 -8.12 7.55 25.54
N ASN A 41 -9.08 8.08 24.78
CA ASN A 41 -10.46 8.29 25.24
C ASN A 41 -11.30 7.00 25.27
N ASN A 42 -10.74 5.86 24.83
CA ASN A 42 -11.43 4.59 24.69
C ASN A 42 -12.69 4.65 23.78
N GLU A 43 -12.68 5.56 22.79
CA GLU A 43 -13.74 5.71 21.78
C GLU A 43 -13.61 4.67 20.66
N ILE A 44 -12.38 4.20 20.41
CA ILE A 44 -12.05 3.12 19.48
C ILE A 44 -11.04 2.18 20.11
N GLN A 45 -11.03 0.92 19.68
CA GLN A 45 -10.11 -0.12 20.19
C GLN A 45 -9.22 -0.72 19.10
N LEU A 46 -9.44 -0.35 17.84
CA LEU A 46 -8.65 -0.78 16.70
C LEU A 46 -8.54 0.38 15.71
N VAL A 47 -7.31 0.66 15.28
CA VAL A 47 -6.98 1.66 14.27
C VAL A 47 -6.21 0.96 13.15
N GLN A 48 -6.51 1.34 11.91
CA GLN A 48 -5.70 1.00 10.75
C GLN A 48 -5.30 2.29 10.05
N LEU A 49 -3.99 2.45 9.84
CA LEU A 49 -3.39 3.55 9.10
C LEU A 49 -2.58 2.98 7.93
N TYR A 50 -2.58 3.68 6.81
CA TYR A 50 -1.91 3.24 5.59
C TYR A 50 -1.04 4.36 5.03
N TYR A 51 0.17 4.01 4.58
CA TYR A 51 1.18 4.94 4.07
C TYR A 51 1.70 4.49 2.71
N GLU A 52 1.20 5.14 1.66
CA GLU A 52 1.49 4.87 0.24
C GLU A 52 2.93 5.19 -0.24
N PRO A 53 3.61 6.27 0.20
CA PRO A 53 4.77 6.82 -0.52
C PRO A 53 5.92 5.86 -0.79
N VAL A 54 6.16 4.88 0.10
CA VAL A 54 7.25 3.90 -0.08
C VAL A 54 7.04 3.07 -1.36
N ASP A 55 5.81 2.64 -1.61
CA ASP A 55 5.45 1.86 -2.78
C ASP A 55 5.42 2.74 -4.04
N PHE A 56 4.74 3.88 -3.96
CA PHE A 56 4.63 4.85 -5.05
C PHE A 56 6.00 5.26 -5.62
N TYR A 57 6.94 5.65 -4.75
CA TYR A 57 8.29 6.03 -5.19
C TYR A 57 9.14 4.82 -5.60
N GLY A 58 8.86 3.64 -5.05
CA GLY A 58 9.44 2.38 -5.49
C GLY A 58 9.07 2.05 -6.95
N HIS A 59 7.79 2.19 -7.32
CA HIS A 59 7.35 2.02 -8.70
C HIS A 59 7.91 3.08 -9.65
N LYS A 60 7.93 4.35 -9.22
CA LYS A 60 8.33 5.46 -10.08
C LYS A 60 9.83 5.54 -10.35
N PHE A 61 10.66 5.23 -9.34
CA PHE A 61 12.10 5.44 -9.41
C PHE A 61 12.92 4.16 -9.17
N GLY A 62 12.28 3.05 -8.80
CA GLY A 62 12.91 1.78 -8.50
C GLY A 62 13.19 1.56 -7.00
N PRO A 63 13.42 0.30 -6.58
CA PRO A 63 13.52 -0.09 -5.17
C PRO A 63 14.73 0.50 -4.41
N ASN A 64 15.77 0.90 -5.14
CA ASN A 64 17.04 1.42 -4.59
C ASN A 64 17.19 2.95 -4.72
N SER A 65 16.16 3.63 -5.21
CA SER A 65 16.14 5.07 -5.47
C SER A 65 16.31 5.93 -4.22
N ILE A 66 16.79 7.16 -4.40
CA ILE A 66 16.93 8.12 -3.29
C ILE A 66 15.54 8.56 -2.80
N GLU A 67 14.58 8.66 -3.72
CA GLU A 67 13.19 9.02 -3.48
C GLU A 67 12.50 8.01 -2.57
N ARG A 68 12.61 6.70 -2.88
CA ARG A 68 12.04 5.65 -2.03
C ARG A 68 12.76 5.57 -0.68
N LYS A 69 14.08 5.75 -0.64
CA LYS A 69 14.83 5.85 0.63
C LYS A 69 14.38 7.05 1.47
N LYS A 70 14.07 8.18 0.85
CA LYS A 70 13.51 9.34 1.54
C LYS A 70 12.14 9.00 2.13
N ALA A 71 11.25 8.38 1.35
CA ALA A 71 9.93 7.96 1.85
C ALA A 71 10.00 7.00 3.04
N VAL A 72 10.97 6.08 3.04
CA VAL A 72 11.24 5.19 4.19
C VAL A 72 11.67 6.00 5.43
N LYS A 73 12.53 7.02 5.27
CA LYS A 73 12.92 7.91 6.38
C LYS A 73 11.75 8.77 6.88
N ASP A 74 10.86 9.19 5.99
CA ASP A 74 9.70 9.99 6.34
C ASP A 74 8.72 9.18 7.21
N ILE A 75 8.39 7.93 6.85
CA ILE A 75 7.54 7.07 7.70
C ILE A 75 8.23 6.65 9.00
N ASP A 76 9.55 6.41 8.99
CA ASP A 76 10.32 6.15 10.21
C ASP A 76 10.21 7.32 11.20
N SER A 77 10.27 8.56 10.72
CA SER A 77 10.10 9.77 11.54
C SER A 77 8.67 9.88 12.12
N LEU A 78 7.65 9.46 11.36
CA LEU A 78 6.26 9.43 11.83
C LEU A 78 6.03 8.34 12.88
N LEU A 79 6.68 7.19 12.76
CA LEU A 79 6.64 6.11 13.75
C LEU A 79 7.38 6.50 15.05
N ASP A 80 8.51 7.20 14.94
CA ASP A 80 9.19 7.79 16.10
C ASP A 80 8.27 8.80 16.82
N LEU A 81 7.63 9.71 16.07
CA LEU A 81 6.64 10.64 16.62
C LEU A 81 5.53 9.89 17.38
N ALA A 82 4.99 8.82 16.78
CA ALA A 82 3.95 8.01 17.40
C ALA A 82 4.36 7.43 18.74
N GLN A 83 5.56 6.84 18.82
CA GLN A 83 6.10 6.27 20.05
C GLN A 83 6.33 7.35 21.10
N ARG A 84 6.85 8.53 20.72
CA ARG A 84 7.02 9.67 21.64
C ARG A 84 5.70 10.18 22.19
N GLU A 85 4.67 10.31 21.35
CA GLU A 85 3.33 10.71 21.77
C GLU A 85 2.66 9.66 22.66
N MET A 86 2.86 8.38 22.38
CA MET A 86 2.39 7.31 23.27
C MET A 86 3.09 7.36 24.63
N ALA A 87 4.38 7.63 24.66
CA ALA A 87 5.14 7.78 25.90
C ALA A 87 4.64 8.97 26.73
N SER A 88 4.45 10.14 26.12
CA SER A 88 4.00 11.35 26.81
C SER A 88 2.57 11.22 27.37
N ARG A 89 1.72 10.39 26.74
CA ARG A 89 0.34 10.12 27.15
C ARG A 89 0.19 8.89 28.07
N GLY A 90 1.27 8.19 28.40
CA GLY A 90 1.21 6.96 29.20
C GLY A 90 0.45 5.81 28.51
N LEU A 91 0.58 5.71 27.18
CA LEU A 91 -0.07 4.71 26.34
C LEU A 91 0.84 3.53 25.96
N LEU A 92 2.14 3.57 26.26
CA LEU A 92 3.11 2.53 25.85
C LEU A 92 2.71 1.12 26.31
N ASP A 93 2.20 0.98 27.54
CA ASP A 93 1.76 -0.31 28.09
C ASP A 93 0.27 -0.62 27.83
N LYS A 94 -0.41 0.25 27.07
CA LYS A 94 -1.87 0.16 26.83
C LYS A 94 -2.22 -0.06 25.36
N VAL A 95 -1.36 0.38 24.45
CA VAL A 95 -1.60 0.32 23.00
C VAL A 95 -0.53 -0.57 22.36
N ASN A 96 -0.98 -1.59 21.64
CA ASN A 96 -0.10 -2.42 20.82
C ASN A 96 0.05 -1.78 19.44
N MET A 97 1.28 -1.41 19.07
CA MET A 97 1.60 -0.95 17.72
C MET A 97 2.20 -2.10 16.91
N VAL A 98 1.55 -2.42 15.79
CA VAL A 98 2.04 -3.44 14.84
C VAL A 98 2.33 -2.74 13.51
N VAL A 99 3.58 -2.84 13.05
CA VAL A 99 4.02 -2.31 11.75
C VAL A 99 4.21 -3.46 10.80
N LEU A 100 3.55 -3.40 9.64
CA LEU A 100 3.60 -4.43 8.61
C LEU A 100 3.51 -3.81 7.21
N SER A 101 3.85 -4.60 6.20
CA SER A 101 3.73 -4.27 4.79
C SER A 101 2.84 -5.31 4.11
N ASP A 102 2.13 -4.90 3.08
CA ASP A 102 1.34 -5.79 2.23
C ASP A 102 2.23 -6.63 1.30
N HIS A 103 3.29 -6.04 0.75
CA HIS A 103 4.27 -6.72 -0.09
C HIS A 103 5.67 -6.07 -0.08
N GLY A 104 6.59 -6.67 -0.85
CA GLY A 104 7.93 -6.13 -1.14
C GLY A 104 7.99 -5.41 -2.49
N MET A 105 9.21 -5.08 -2.94
CA MET A 105 9.45 -4.44 -4.24
C MET A 105 10.72 -5.02 -4.87
N THR A 106 10.72 -5.23 -6.18
CA THR A 106 11.90 -5.70 -6.94
C THR A 106 12.15 -4.83 -8.17
N SER A 107 13.39 -4.86 -8.68
CA SER A 107 13.76 -4.12 -9.88
C SER A 107 13.22 -4.82 -11.12
N THR A 108 12.69 -4.05 -12.06
CA THR A 108 12.24 -4.52 -13.38
C THR A 108 13.21 -4.13 -14.51
N ASP A 109 14.46 -3.81 -14.16
CA ASP A 109 15.51 -3.50 -15.12
C ASP A 109 15.73 -4.65 -16.12
N SER A 110 15.65 -4.33 -17.41
CA SER A 110 15.73 -5.28 -18.52
C SER A 110 17.09 -5.99 -18.62
N ARG A 111 18.14 -5.49 -17.96
CA ARG A 111 19.47 -6.12 -17.95
C ARG A 111 19.49 -7.47 -17.24
N GLY A 112 18.51 -7.75 -16.38
CA GLY A 112 18.39 -9.03 -15.65
C GLY A 112 17.01 -9.67 -15.73
N LEU A 113 16.07 -9.08 -16.47
CA LEU A 113 14.68 -9.54 -16.55
C LEU A 113 14.39 -10.11 -17.94
N SER A 114 13.91 -11.35 -17.98
CA SER A 114 13.37 -11.93 -19.21
C SER A 114 11.91 -11.52 -19.37
N VAL A 115 11.62 -10.73 -20.39
CA VAL A 115 10.24 -10.34 -20.72
C VAL A 115 9.62 -11.41 -21.61
N ILE A 116 8.52 -12.00 -21.14
CA ILE A 116 7.71 -12.91 -21.95
C ILE A 116 6.66 -12.09 -22.69
N ASN A 117 6.81 -11.97 -24.00
CA ASN A 117 5.82 -11.31 -24.85
C ASN A 117 4.77 -12.32 -25.32
N LEU A 118 3.60 -12.31 -24.69
CA LEU A 118 2.52 -13.25 -25.01
C LEU A 118 2.06 -13.14 -26.47
N ASN A 119 2.11 -11.96 -27.09
CA ASN A 119 1.75 -11.77 -28.50
C ASN A 119 2.62 -12.59 -29.47
N GLN A 120 3.79 -13.04 -29.03
CA GLN A 120 4.71 -13.87 -29.82
C GLN A 120 4.55 -15.37 -29.55
N LEU A 121 3.79 -15.74 -28.52
CA LEU A 121 3.68 -17.12 -28.05
C LEU A 121 2.28 -17.71 -28.23
N ILE A 122 1.25 -16.88 -28.17
CA ILE A 122 -0.15 -17.30 -28.29
C ILE A 122 -0.90 -16.41 -29.27
N ASP A 123 -1.98 -16.95 -29.83
CA ASP A 123 -2.93 -16.14 -30.59
C ASP A 123 -3.81 -15.36 -29.62
N MET A 124 -3.55 -14.06 -29.50
CA MET A 124 -4.31 -13.20 -28.58
C MET A 124 -5.81 -13.13 -28.94
N ALA A 125 -6.21 -13.51 -30.16
CA ALA A 125 -7.63 -13.62 -30.52
C ALA A 125 -8.34 -14.78 -29.82
N ASP A 126 -7.61 -15.76 -29.30
CA ASP A 126 -8.17 -16.86 -28.50
C ASP A 126 -8.44 -16.44 -27.03
N ILE A 127 -7.91 -15.30 -26.58
CA ILE A 127 -8.06 -14.81 -25.20
C ILE A 127 -9.27 -13.90 -25.07
N ARG A 128 -10.22 -14.29 -24.23
CA ARG A 128 -11.43 -13.52 -23.93
C ARG A 128 -11.17 -12.41 -22.92
N TYR A 129 -10.43 -12.72 -21.85
CA TYR A 129 -10.02 -11.74 -20.85
C TYR A 129 -8.57 -11.96 -20.45
N MET A 130 -7.85 -10.86 -20.26
CA MET A 130 -6.55 -10.84 -19.63
C MET A 130 -6.61 -9.85 -18.46
N VAL A 131 -6.22 -10.31 -17.27
CA VAL A 131 -6.16 -9.48 -16.07
C VAL A 131 -4.71 -9.38 -15.63
N TYR A 132 -4.27 -8.14 -15.41
CA TYR A 132 -2.89 -7.77 -15.07
C TYR A 132 -1.85 -8.07 -16.17
N TYR A 133 -0.72 -7.37 -16.07
CA TYR A 133 0.49 -7.59 -16.86
C TYR A 133 1.70 -7.45 -15.93
N GLY A 134 2.83 -8.06 -16.29
CA GLY A 134 4.06 -8.05 -15.49
C GLY A 134 4.26 -9.34 -14.70
N ALA A 135 4.54 -9.24 -13.40
CA ALA A 135 4.94 -10.38 -12.56
C ALA A 135 3.83 -11.44 -12.38
N THR A 136 2.57 -11.04 -12.54
CA THR A 136 1.41 -11.93 -12.52
C THR A 136 0.48 -11.55 -13.65
N SER A 137 -0.04 -12.54 -14.38
CA SER A 137 -1.10 -12.35 -15.36
C SER A 137 -2.03 -13.55 -15.35
N MET A 138 -3.31 -13.30 -15.57
CA MET A 138 -4.35 -14.32 -15.66
C MET A 138 -5.01 -14.21 -17.02
N LEU A 139 -5.05 -15.34 -17.74
CA LEU A 139 -5.65 -15.45 -19.06
C LEU A 139 -6.91 -16.31 -18.97
N LEU A 140 -8.01 -15.80 -19.49
CA LEU A 140 -9.24 -16.55 -19.68
C LEU A 140 -9.47 -16.68 -21.20
N PRO A 141 -9.24 -17.88 -21.78
CA PRO A 141 -9.50 -18.12 -23.20
C PRO A 141 -11.00 -18.16 -23.49
N HIS A 142 -11.35 -18.06 -24.78
CA HIS A 142 -12.68 -18.40 -25.27
C HIS A 142 -12.97 -19.91 -25.11
N ASP A 143 -14.26 -20.27 -25.09
CA ASP A 143 -14.68 -21.68 -25.00
C ASP A 143 -14.05 -22.51 -26.12
N GLY A 144 -13.50 -23.68 -25.76
CA GLY A 144 -12.82 -24.58 -26.69
C GLY A 144 -11.39 -24.19 -27.07
N LYS A 145 -10.82 -23.14 -26.47
CA LYS A 145 -9.43 -22.67 -26.74
C LYS A 145 -8.42 -22.96 -25.62
N LEU A 146 -8.81 -23.73 -24.61
CA LEU A 146 -7.96 -24.02 -23.44
C LEU A 146 -6.76 -24.93 -23.76
N GLU A 147 -6.94 -25.90 -24.66
CA GLU A 147 -5.95 -26.96 -24.96
C GLU A 147 -5.13 -26.68 -26.24
N LYS A 148 -5.21 -25.46 -26.78
CA LYS A 148 -4.50 -25.06 -27.99
C LYS A 148 -3.13 -24.48 -27.63
#